data_AF-F8A2N2-F1
#
_entry.id   AF-F8A2N2-F1
#
_cell.length_a   1.000
_cell.length_b   1.000
_cell.length_c   1.000
_cell.angle_alpha   90.00
_cell.angle_beta   90.00
_cell.angle_gamma   90.00
#
_symmetry.space_group_name_H-M   'P 1'
#
loop_
_entity.id
_entity.type
_entity.pdbx_description
1 polymer ?
#
loop_
_entity_poly.entity_id
_entity_poly.type
_entity_poly.pdbx_seq_one_letter_code
_entity_poly.pdbx_strand_id
1 'polypeptide(L)' 'MNREWHAEHALGSKAPLDARVAWHREHAQVCACRPVPASLRPLLSTPTPTPTPVAPPTPA' A
#
# COMPACT_ATOMS: atom_id res chain seq x y z
N MET A 1 -7.09 -11.70 6.68
CA MET A 1 -6.42 -11.74 5.37
C MET A 1 -7.48 -11.77 4.29
N ASN A 2 -7.74 -10.64 3.63
CA ASN A 2 -8.65 -10.56 2.50
C ASN A 2 -7.91 -11.02 1.23
N ARG A 3 -8.15 -12.27 0.81
CA ARG A 3 -7.41 -12.90 -0.28
C ARG A 3 -7.60 -12.18 -1.62
N GLU A 4 -8.81 -11.69 -1.88
CA GLU A 4 -9.18 -11.00 -3.11
C GLU A 4 -8.44 -9.67 -3.19
N TRP A 5 -8.50 -8.87 -2.13
CA TRP A 5 -7.81 -7.58 -2.06
C TRP A 5 -6.30 -7.71 -2.22
N HIS A 6 -5.69 -8.75 -1.62
CA HIS A 6 -4.25 -8.99 -1.78
C HIS A 6 -3.86 -9.45 -3.19
N ALA A 7 -4.75 -10.12 -3.92
CA ALA A 7 -4.50 -10.52 -5.31
C ALA A 7 -4.57 -9.30 -6.24
N GLU A 8 -5.53 -8.40 -6.02
CA GLU A 8 -5.73 -7.19 -6.84
C GLU A 8 -4.72 -6.09 -6.51
N HIS A 9 -4.36 -5.94 -5.23
CA HIS A 9 -3.44 -4.91 -4.75
C HIS A 9 -2.07 -5.50 -4.38
N ALA A 10 -1.53 -6.50 -5.08
CA ALA A 10 -0.21 -7.04 -4.74
C ALA A 10 0.90 -5.98 -4.91
N LEU A 11 1.56 -5.58 -3.81
CA LEU A 11 2.62 -4.57 -3.86
C LEU A 11 3.99 -5.21 -4.11
N GLY A 12 4.63 -4.85 -5.23
CA GLY A 12 5.95 -5.38 -5.60
C GLY A 12 7.09 -4.89 -4.69
N SER A 13 8.17 -5.68 -4.59
CA SER A 13 9.33 -5.38 -3.72
C SER A 13 10.07 -4.07 -4.04
N LYS A 14 9.89 -3.52 -5.24
CA LYS A 14 10.47 -2.24 -5.68
C LYS A 14 9.49 -1.06 -5.65
N ALA A 15 8.32 -1.22 -5.02
CA ALA A 15 7.34 -0.15 -4.97
C ALA A 15 7.89 1.10 -4.25
N PRO A 16 7.66 2.29 -4.82
CA PRO A 16 8.06 3.54 -4.18
C PRO A 16 7.39 3.67 -2.81
N LEU A 17 8.01 4.47 -1.96
CA LEU A 17 7.57 4.66 -0.58
C LEU A 17 6.14 5.17 -0.50
N ASP A 18 5.75 6.07 -1.40
CA ASP A 18 4.40 6.62 -1.46
C ASP A 18 3.34 5.56 -1.78
N ALA A 19 3.57 4.74 -2.82
CA ALA A 19 2.70 3.59 -3.13
C ALA A 19 2.61 2.61 -1.96
N ARG A 20 3.71 2.40 -1.21
CA ARG A 20 3.70 1.62 0.03
C ARG A 20 2.79 2.24 1.10
N VAL A 21 2.83 3.56 1.27
CA VAL A 21 1.97 4.26 2.23
C VAL A 21 0.50 4.14 1.83
N ALA A 22 0.16 4.43 0.57
CA ALA A 22 -1.20 4.32 0.05
C ALA A 22 -1.75 2.88 0.23
N TRP A 23 -0.97 1.89 -0.17
CA TRP A 23 -1.31 0.48 0.01
C TRP A 23 -1.59 0.13 1.47
N HIS A 24 -0.74 0.56 2.41
CA HIS A 24 -0.92 0.26 3.83
C HIS A 24 -2.16 0.95 4.42
N ARG A 25 -2.55 2.13 3.90
CA ARG A 25 -3.79 2.83 4.33
C ARG A 25 -5.02 2.03 3.93
N GLU A 26 -5.11 1.61 2.68
CA GLU A 26 -6.24 0.80 2.18
C GLU A 26 -6.25 -0.60 2.83
N HIS A 27 -5.08 -1.26 2.91
CA HIS A 27 -4.92 -2.55 3.57
C HIS A 27 -5.43 -2.51 5.02
N ALA A 28 -5.11 -1.45 5.77
CA ALA A 28 -5.55 -1.27 7.15
C ALA A 28 -7.07 -1.09 7.29
N GLN A 29 -7.75 -0.58 6.26
CA GLN A 29 -9.21 -0.41 6.24
C GLN A 29 -9.93 -1.69 5.82
N VAL A 30 -9.37 -2.46 4.87
CA VAL A 30 -10.02 -3.63 4.27
C VAL A 30 -9.70 -4.92 5.03
N CYS A 31 -8.46 -5.08 5.48
CA CYS A 31 -7.94 -6.38 5.91
C CYS A 31 -7.25 -6.33 7.27
N ALA A 32 -6.39 -5.33 7.50
CA ALA A 32 -5.58 -5.13 8.69
C ALA A 32 -4.83 -6.38 9.19
N CYS A 33 -4.53 -7.36 8.33
CA CYS A 33 -3.98 -8.64 8.79
C CYS A 33 -2.52 -8.59 9.21
N ARG A 34 -1.82 -7.50 8.86
CA ARG A 34 -0.43 -7.24 9.22
C ARG A 34 -0.29 -5.80 9.74
N PRO A 35 0.42 -5.59 10.85
CA PRO A 35 0.69 -4.26 11.36
C PRO A 35 1.58 -3.49 10.38
N VAL A 36 1.38 -2.17 10.35
CA VAL A 36 2.19 -1.27 9.53
C VAL A 36 3.64 -1.29 10.04
N PRO A 37 4.64 -1.50 9.17
CA PRO A 37 6.04 -1.51 9.59
C PRO A 37 6.46 -0.15 10.16
N ALA A 38 7.36 -0.18 11.15
CA ALA A 38 7.76 1.01 11.91
C ALA A 38 8.27 2.17 11.03
N SER A 39 8.96 1.86 9.94
CA SER A 39 9.45 2.85 8.98
C SER A 39 8.35 3.58 8.21
N LEU A 40 7.14 3.01 8.11
CA LEU A 40 6.00 3.63 7.43
C LEU A 40 5.05 4.35 8.39
N ARG A 41 4.97 3.95 9.66
CA ARG A 41 4.09 4.57 10.67
C ARG A 41 4.08 6.11 10.69
N PRO A 42 5.23 6.82 10.67
CA PRO A 42 5.21 8.28 10.67
C PRO A 42 4.64 8.88 9.38
N LEU A 43 4.71 8.16 8.25
CA LEU A 43 4.29 8.62 6.93
C LEU A 43 2.79 8.43 6.67
N LEU A 44 2.11 7.51 7.37
CA LEU A 44 0.66 7.38 7.27
C LEU A 44 -0.09 8.53 7.96
N SER A 45 0.54 9.14 8.97
CA SER A 45 -0.06 10.21 9.78
C SER A 45 0.12 11.59 9.15
N THR A 46 1.07 11.75 8.24
CA THR A 46 1.29 12.97 7.47
C THR A 46 0.47 12.92 6.17
N PRO A 47 -0.25 13.99 5.82
CA PRO A 47 -0.85 14.09 4.48
C PRO A 47 0.28 14.25 3.46
N THR A 48 0.53 13.21 2.67
CA THR A 48 1.55 13.23 1.61
C THR A 48 1.13 14.21 0.50
N PRO A 49 2.07 14.99 -0.09
CA PRO A 49 1.81 15.62 -1.38
C PRO A 49 1.61 14.54 -2.45
N THR A 50 0.56 14.73 -3.23
CA THR A 50 0.01 13.95 -4.35
C THR A 50 0.83 12.74 -4.86
N PRO A 51 0.26 11.51 -4.84
CA PRO A 51 0.90 10.35 -5.45
C PRO A 51 1.05 10.56 -6.96
N THR A 52 2.26 10.38 -7.49
CA THR A 52 2.44 10.12 -8.93
C THR A 52 1.79 8.76 -9.20
N PRO A 53 0.74 8.67 -10.03
CA PRO A 53 0.06 7.40 -10.29
C PRO A 53 1.01 6.47 -11.03
N VAL A 54 1.64 5.54 -10.31
CA VAL A 54 2.28 4.38 -10.91
C VAL A 54 1.17 3.38 -11.21
N ALA A 55 0.88 3.24 -12.51
CA ALA A 55 -0.11 2.33 -13.06
C ALA A 55 0.02 0.90 -12.49
N PRO A 56 -1.10 0.16 -12.34
CA PRO A 56 -1.05 -1.24 -11.90
C PRO A 56 -0.20 -2.07 -12.87
N PRO A 57 0.56 -3.07 -12.39
CA PRO A 57 1.26 -3.98 -13.29
C PRO A 57 0.23 -4.80 -14.08
N THR A 58 0.35 -4.79 -15.40
CA THR A 58 -0.44 -5.60 -16.34
C THR A 58 -0.33 -7.09 -15.96
N PRO A 59 -1.45 -7.84 -15.81
CA PRO A 59 -1.38 -9.29 -15.75
C PRO A 59 -0.99 -9.83 -17.14
N ALA A 60 -0.03 -10.75 -17.17
CA ALA A 60 0.53 -11.40 -18.36
C ALA A 60 -0.48 -12.28 -19.11
#